data_AF-A0A938QQP0-F1
#
_entry.id   AF-A0A938QQP0-F1
#
_cell.length_a   1.000
_cell.length_b   1.000
_cell.length_c   1.000
_cell.angle_alpha   90.00
_cell.angle_beta   90.00
_cell.angle_gamma   90.00
#
_symmetry.space_group_name_H-M   'P 1'
#
loop_
_entity.id
_entity.type
_entity.pdbx_description
1 polymer ?
#
loop_
_entity_poly.entity_id
_entity_poly.type
_entity_poly.pdbx_seq_one_letter_code
_entity_poly.pdbx_strand_id
1 'polypeptide(L)'
;MHGDKIPAWDGKEIIYFLFRQKGNDLAKGTFPGPTIRIPRGAIFHAETQGHGPPPHTIHWHGQEPTPMNDGVGHCSMEIGRYTYQFQPNAMGFYFYHCHRNTVQHFEFGLYGALLIDPPTAYFASQTNPAIPIGQVPSPTTPGAFEFRVQANTTAFPQFPGFLGGDITTKDSLNMTVPYDVEALWVFDDRDSVWSDFAPDPRAFFPRRGNNPGVNDRWAPGFFNDFNADYWFVTGVDSDPSVIDPGAVAGPGFMGRIPPDLLIPSGLNSGVGRVIGEAADRPELQTQISINAPVGKTVLVRALNAAYDNVRVTFPFDVVVISWDGRALGVPPFGNYNRPFVLPGGVSITYSVARRMEVLFRTTALLIGTQFATVEFIRNHDGALLHTTLIPITVTA
;
A
#
# COMPACT_ATOMS: atom_id res chain seq x y z
N MET A 1 11.18 -8.35 14.64
CA MET A 1 9.86 -8.70 14.08
C MET A 1 8.77 -8.77 15.14
N HIS A 2 9.04 -8.89 16.44
CA HIS A 2 7.99 -8.97 17.48
C HIS A 2 8.17 -7.92 18.57
N GLY A 3 7.07 -7.62 19.27
CA GLY A 3 7.07 -6.88 20.54
C GLY A 3 7.17 -5.36 20.39
N ASP A 4 7.02 -4.85 19.17
CA ASP A 4 6.85 -3.41 18.99
C ASP A 4 5.45 -3.03 19.50
N LYS A 5 5.36 -1.88 20.15
CA LYS A 5 4.11 -1.34 20.68
C LYS A 5 3.90 0.04 20.10
N ILE A 6 2.73 0.26 19.52
CA ILE A 6 2.35 1.54 18.93
C ILE A 6 1.13 2.06 19.70
N PRO A 7 1.16 3.30 20.22
CA PRO A 7 0.01 3.88 20.87
C PRO A 7 -1.10 4.14 19.84
N ALA A 8 -2.33 3.79 20.18
CA ALA A 8 -3.52 4.18 19.45
C ALA A 8 -4.10 5.50 19.99
N TRP A 9 -5.14 6.01 19.33
CA TRP A 9 -5.81 7.27 19.64
C TRP A 9 -6.33 7.36 21.09
N ASP A 10 -6.71 6.23 21.70
CA ASP A 10 -7.17 6.15 23.10
C ASP A 10 -6.03 5.99 24.13
N GLY A 11 -4.78 6.04 23.66
CA GLY A 11 -3.57 5.88 24.47
C GLY A 11 -3.23 4.42 24.83
N LYS A 12 -4.01 3.43 24.38
CA LYS A 12 -3.63 2.02 24.56
C LYS A 12 -2.45 1.66 23.65
N GLU A 13 -1.56 0.83 24.16
CA GLU A 13 -0.44 0.29 23.40
C GLU A 13 -0.84 -1.01 22.69
N ILE A 14 -0.97 -0.96 21.36
CA ILE A 14 -1.25 -2.15 20.55
C ILE A 14 0.06 -2.85 20.20
N ILE A 15 0.07 -4.18 20.33
CA ILE A 15 1.21 -5.02 19.97
C ILE A 15 1.26 -5.23 18.46
N TYR A 16 2.45 -5.05 17.88
CA TYR A 16 2.75 -5.24 16.48
C TYR A 16 3.94 -6.18 16.25
N PHE A 17 3.86 -6.84 15.10
CA PHE A 17 4.94 -7.55 14.45
C PHE A 17 5.36 -6.78 13.20
N LEU A 18 6.56 -6.23 13.18
CA LEU A 18 6.99 -5.31 12.11
C LEU A 18 8.18 -5.84 11.31
N PHE A 19 8.11 -5.65 10.00
CA PHE A 19 9.25 -5.78 9.11
C PHE A 19 10.24 -4.63 9.34
N ARG A 20 11.54 -4.93 9.25
CA ARG A 20 12.61 -3.95 9.44
C ARG A 20 13.57 -4.01 8.27
N GLN A 21 13.91 -2.84 7.73
CA GLN A 21 14.92 -2.73 6.69
C GLN A 21 16.30 -2.55 7.32
N LYS A 22 17.24 -3.44 6.99
CA LYS A 22 18.64 -3.32 7.43
C LYS A 22 19.25 -2.03 6.87
N GLY A 23 19.85 -1.20 7.72
CA GLY A 23 20.50 0.05 7.33
C GLY A 23 19.59 1.26 7.20
N ASN A 24 18.33 1.16 7.63
CA ASN A 24 17.46 2.33 7.85
C ASN A 24 17.60 2.78 9.32
N ASP A 25 17.78 4.08 9.56
CA ASP A 25 18.04 4.69 10.89
C ASP A 25 16.82 4.68 11.83
N LEU A 26 15.70 4.10 11.40
CA LEU A 26 14.53 3.90 12.25
C LEU A 26 14.85 2.77 13.25
N ALA A 27 15.22 3.17 14.47
CA ALA A 27 15.55 2.26 15.57
C ALA A 27 14.42 1.28 15.95
N LYS A 28 13.17 1.56 15.53
CA LYS A 28 11.99 0.70 15.65
C LYS A 28 11.47 0.33 14.26
N GLY A 29 10.77 -0.81 14.14
CA GLY A 29 10.09 -1.15 12.89
C GLY A 29 9.01 -0.13 12.53
N THR A 30 8.52 -0.17 11.30
CA THR A 30 7.42 0.70 10.85
C THR A 30 6.19 -0.09 10.53
N PHE A 31 5.05 0.57 10.67
CA PHE A 31 3.74 0.06 10.34
C PHE A 31 3.08 1.05 9.36
N PRO A 32 2.67 0.61 8.16
CA PRO A 32 3.07 -0.64 7.51
C PRO A 32 4.60 -0.78 7.36
N GLY A 33 5.04 -1.98 6.97
CA GLY A 33 6.42 -2.23 6.61
C GLY A 33 6.90 -1.33 5.45
N PRO A 34 8.21 -1.14 5.29
CA PRO A 34 8.77 -0.28 4.25
C PRO A 34 8.23 -0.60 2.85
N THR A 35 7.91 0.42 2.08
CA THR A 35 7.50 0.30 0.68
C THR A 35 8.69 -0.20 -0.15
N ILE A 36 8.50 -1.32 -0.82
CA ILE A 36 9.49 -1.89 -1.74
C ILE A 36 9.15 -1.45 -3.16
N ARG A 37 10.13 -0.87 -3.86
CA ARG A 37 10.00 -0.47 -5.27
C ARG A 37 10.98 -1.25 -6.14
N ILE A 38 10.47 -1.88 -7.19
CA ILE A 38 11.27 -2.72 -8.10
C ILE A 38 10.94 -2.33 -9.55
N PRO A 39 11.94 -2.04 -10.40
CA PRO A 39 11.67 -1.87 -11.82
C PRO A 39 11.23 -3.19 -12.46
N ARG A 40 10.21 -3.14 -13.32
CA ARG A 40 9.76 -4.29 -14.11
C ARG A 40 10.93 -4.90 -14.88
N GLY A 41 11.07 -6.22 -14.80
CA GLY A 41 12.11 -6.97 -15.49
C GLY A 41 13.48 -6.97 -14.80
N ALA A 42 13.66 -6.28 -13.67
CA ALA A 42 14.87 -6.43 -12.86
C ALA A 42 14.82 -7.74 -12.06
N ILE A 43 15.96 -8.40 -11.86
CA ILE A 43 16.06 -9.50 -10.90
C ILE A 43 16.08 -8.89 -9.49
N PHE A 44 15.09 -9.23 -8.68
CA PHE A 44 14.97 -8.77 -7.31
C PHE A 44 15.49 -9.83 -6.35
N HIS A 45 16.35 -9.41 -5.41
CA HIS A 45 16.80 -10.22 -4.29
C HIS A 45 16.36 -9.57 -2.98
N ALA A 46 15.57 -10.30 -2.18
CA ALA A 46 15.27 -9.92 -0.80
C ALA A 46 16.00 -10.85 0.16
N GLU A 47 17.13 -10.37 0.67
CA GLU A 47 17.83 -11.03 1.76
C GLU A 47 17.06 -10.85 3.06
N THR A 48 16.64 -11.97 3.65
CA THR A 48 15.91 -11.96 4.90
C THR A 48 16.80 -12.41 6.04
N GLN A 49 16.52 -11.85 7.22
CA GLN A 49 17.09 -12.24 8.49
C GLN A 49 15.97 -12.33 9.51
N GLY A 50 15.92 -13.43 10.25
CA GLY A 50 14.96 -13.63 11.31
C GLY A 50 15.34 -14.79 12.20
N HIS A 51 14.88 -14.75 13.44
CA HIS A 51 15.07 -15.82 14.40
C HIS A 51 13.86 -15.91 15.33
N GLY A 52 13.65 -17.09 15.89
CA GLY A 52 12.64 -17.33 16.92
C GLY A 52 11.28 -17.77 16.37
N PRO A 53 10.55 -18.62 17.11
CA PRO A 53 9.18 -18.97 16.76
C PRO A 53 8.21 -17.82 17.08
N PRO A 54 7.08 -17.72 16.35
CA PRO A 54 6.68 -18.54 15.24
C PRO A 54 7.52 -18.24 13.99
N PRO A 55 7.69 -19.23 13.11
CA PRO A 55 8.32 -18.97 11.82
C PRO A 55 7.52 -17.93 11.04
N HIS A 56 8.22 -17.16 10.22
CA HIS A 56 7.63 -16.18 9.30
C HIS A 56 7.92 -16.58 7.87
N THR A 57 7.17 -16.06 6.92
CA THR A 57 7.48 -16.09 5.49
C THR A 57 7.27 -14.69 4.92
N ILE A 58 7.67 -14.43 3.68
CA ILE A 58 7.23 -13.25 2.94
C ILE A 58 6.57 -13.73 1.66
N HIS A 59 5.25 -13.57 1.58
CA HIS A 59 4.50 -13.74 0.35
C HIS A 59 4.42 -12.43 -0.42
N TRP A 60 4.70 -12.51 -1.72
CA TRP A 60 4.73 -11.37 -2.64
C TRP A 60 3.39 -11.30 -3.36
N HIS A 61 2.37 -10.77 -2.69
CA HIS A 61 0.99 -10.88 -3.13
C HIS A 61 0.77 -10.30 -4.54
N GLY A 62 0.31 -11.17 -5.44
CA GLY A 62 0.05 -10.86 -6.85
C GLY A 62 1.29 -10.94 -7.75
N GLN A 63 2.45 -11.30 -7.22
CA GLN A 63 3.60 -11.74 -8.01
C GLN A 63 3.51 -13.23 -8.29
N GLU A 64 4.25 -13.68 -9.32
CA GLU A 64 4.25 -15.07 -9.79
C GLU A 64 5.67 -15.67 -9.71
N PRO A 65 6.31 -15.72 -8.53
CA PRO A 65 7.64 -16.31 -8.38
C PRO A 65 7.58 -17.85 -8.45
N THR A 66 8.73 -18.52 -8.45
CA THR A 66 8.77 -19.98 -8.26
C THR A 66 8.17 -20.37 -6.90
N PRO A 67 7.62 -21.59 -6.72
CA PRO A 67 7.03 -22.01 -5.44
C PRO A 67 7.93 -21.81 -4.20
N MET A 68 9.25 -22.01 -4.31
CA MET A 68 10.17 -21.78 -3.18
C MET A 68 10.30 -20.31 -2.77
N ASN A 69 10.02 -19.38 -3.69
CA ASN A 69 10.12 -17.94 -3.51
C ASN A 69 8.75 -17.26 -3.29
N ASP A 70 7.66 -18.04 -3.27
CA ASP A 70 6.31 -17.50 -3.17
C ASP A 70 5.92 -17.09 -1.74
N GLY A 71 6.58 -17.64 -0.73
CA GLY A 71 6.31 -17.32 0.67
C GLY A 71 5.12 -18.05 1.28
N VAL A 72 4.47 -18.97 0.57
CA VAL A 72 3.40 -19.81 1.12
C VAL A 72 3.99 -20.78 2.13
N GLY A 73 3.46 -20.78 3.36
CA GLY A 73 3.90 -21.69 4.41
C GLY A 73 3.91 -23.16 3.94
N HIS A 74 4.93 -23.92 4.35
CA HIS A 74 5.18 -25.32 3.97
C HIS A 74 5.58 -25.57 2.51
N CYS A 75 5.32 -24.63 1.59
CA CYS A 75 5.73 -24.72 0.18
C CYS A 75 6.95 -23.85 -0.15
N SER A 76 7.23 -22.87 0.71
CA SER A 76 8.34 -21.92 0.56
C SER A 76 9.26 -21.93 1.79
N MET A 77 10.42 -21.30 1.64
CA MET A 77 11.38 -21.17 2.74
C MET A 77 10.85 -20.21 3.80
N GLU A 78 10.97 -20.60 5.07
CA GLU A 78 10.71 -19.72 6.21
C GLU A 78 11.81 -18.65 6.32
N ILE A 79 11.47 -17.48 6.84
CA ILE A 79 12.40 -16.39 7.11
C ILE A 79 13.45 -16.90 8.11
N GLY A 80 14.70 -16.78 7.69
CA GLY A 80 15.89 -17.22 8.40
C GLY A 80 17.07 -16.54 7.74
N ARG A 81 18.02 -17.29 7.16
CA ARG A 81 19.02 -16.75 6.24
C ARG A 81 18.68 -17.21 4.82
N TYR A 82 17.61 -16.66 4.26
CA TYR A 82 17.13 -16.98 2.91
C TYR A 82 17.06 -15.72 2.05
N THR A 83 17.31 -15.89 0.74
CA THR A 83 17.17 -14.83 -0.26
C THR A 83 16.01 -15.18 -1.17
N TYR A 84 14.92 -14.42 -1.08
CA TYR A 84 13.84 -14.51 -2.07
C TYR A 84 14.32 -13.92 -3.39
N GLN A 85 14.06 -14.60 -4.49
CA GLN A 85 14.49 -14.20 -5.83
C GLN A 85 13.35 -14.35 -6.84
N PHE A 86 13.05 -13.26 -7.54
CA PHE A 86 12.10 -13.27 -8.66
C PHE A 86 12.32 -12.08 -9.59
N GLN A 87 11.65 -12.10 -10.73
CA GLN A 87 11.65 -11.02 -11.71
C GLN A 87 10.21 -10.58 -11.94
N PRO A 88 9.80 -9.37 -11.54
CA PRO A 88 8.43 -8.90 -11.73
C PRO A 88 8.18 -8.56 -13.20
N ASN A 89 7.14 -9.17 -13.78
CA ASN A 89 6.85 -9.05 -15.22
C ASN A 89 5.78 -8.01 -15.56
N ALA A 90 5.09 -7.45 -14.57
CA ALA A 90 4.03 -6.46 -14.75
C ALA A 90 4.20 -5.29 -13.80
N MET A 91 4.01 -4.08 -14.34
CA MET A 91 3.97 -2.84 -13.55
C MET A 91 2.65 -2.78 -12.77
N GLY A 92 2.67 -2.16 -11.60
CA GLY A 92 1.46 -1.90 -10.82
C GLY A 92 1.68 -1.92 -9.32
N PHE A 93 0.57 -1.80 -8.58
CA PHE A 93 0.53 -1.85 -7.13
C PHE A 93 0.23 -3.25 -6.57
N TYR A 94 1.22 -3.79 -5.86
CA TYR A 94 1.19 -5.04 -5.12
C TYR A 94 1.51 -4.79 -3.65
N PHE A 95 1.55 -5.84 -2.85
CA PHE A 95 2.03 -5.77 -1.47
C PHE A 95 2.73 -7.07 -1.12
N TYR A 96 3.49 -7.05 -0.03
CA TYR A 96 4.08 -8.24 0.54
C TYR A 96 3.56 -8.42 1.96
N HIS A 97 3.48 -9.66 2.42
CA HIS A 97 3.04 -9.93 3.78
C HIS A 97 3.53 -11.28 4.31
N CYS A 98 3.47 -11.45 5.63
CA CYS A 98 3.69 -12.76 6.21
C CYS A 98 2.53 -13.70 5.86
N HIS A 99 2.87 -14.90 5.37
CA HIS A 99 1.90 -15.90 4.95
C HIS A 99 2.06 -17.20 5.76
N ARG A 100 2.51 -17.03 7.01
CA ARG A 100 2.44 -18.03 8.07
C ARG A 100 1.45 -17.53 9.11
N ASN A 101 0.52 -18.38 9.52
CA ASN A 101 -0.60 -17.99 10.40
C ASN A 101 -1.20 -16.63 9.98
N THR A 102 -1.56 -16.55 8.69
CA THR A 102 -1.72 -15.28 7.97
C THR A 102 -2.62 -14.30 8.71
N VAL A 103 -3.77 -14.76 9.22
CA VAL A 103 -4.69 -13.90 9.98
C VAL A 103 -3.97 -13.19 11.11
N GLN A 104 -3.26 -13.90 11.98
CA GLN A 104 -2.54 -13.26 13.09
C GLN A 104 -1.42 -12.34 12.62
N HIS A 105 -0.55 -12.84 11.77
CA HIS A 105 0.69 -12.12 11.46
C HIS A 105 0.40 -10.86 10.63
N PHE A 106 -0.59 -10.93 9.75
CA PHE A 106 -1.06 -9.79 8.96
C PHE A 106 -1.74 -8.74 9.85
N GLU A 107 -2.67 -9.18 10.69
CA GLU A 107 -3.37 -8.37 11.70
C GLU A 107 -2.36 -7.69 12.65
N PHE A 108 -1.24 -8.35 12.99
CA PHE A 108 -0.19 -7.75 13.81
C PHE A 108 0.74 -6.81 13.02
N GLY A 109 0.48 -6.55 11.72
CA GLY A 109 1.18 -5.57 10.91
C GLY A 109 2.35 -6.09 10.06
N LEU A 110 2.51 -7.41 9.87
CA LEU A 110 3.53 -7.97 8.97
C LEU A 110 3.09 -7.90 7.51
N TYR A 111 3.01 -6.69 6.98
CA TYR A 111 2.81 -6.42 5.56
C TYR A 111 3.42 -5.07 5.17
N GLY A 112 3.58 -4.84 3.87
CA GLY A 112 4.04 -3.55 3.32
C GLY A 112 3.79 -3.46 1.82
N ALA A 113 3.86 -2.25 1.26
CA ALA A 113 3.60 -2.02 -0.15
C ALA A 113 4.73 -2.55 -1.05
N LEU A 114 4.36 -3.07 -2.23
CA LEU A 114 5.28 -3.52 -3.28
C LEU A 114 4.87 -2.87 -4.60
N LEU A 115 5.69 -1.95 -5.10
CA LEU A 115 5.40 -1.23 -6.35
C LEU A 115 6.35 -1.71 -7.44
N ILE A 116 5.77 -2.08 -8.58
CA ILE A 116 6.54 -2.41 -9.77
C ILE A 116 6.51 -1.22 -10.73
N ASP A 117 7.65 -0.53 -10.83
CA ASP A 117 7.83 0.68 -11.63
C ASP A 117 8.23 0.36 -13.08
N PRO A 118 8.12 1.32 -14.01
CA PRO A 118 8.62 1.16 -15.38
C PRO A 118 10.10 0.75 -15.45
N PRO A 119 10.51 -0.07 -16.45
CA PRO A 119 11.91 -0.53 -16.56
C PRO A 119 12.95 0.61 -16.58
N THR A 120 12.60 1.77 -17.12
CA THR A 120 13.46 2.97 -17.12
C THR A 120 13.79 3.49 -15.73
N ALA A 121 13.00 3.17 -14.70
CA ALA A 121 13.33 3.49 -13.31
C ALA A 121 14.64 2.82 -12.84
N TYR A 122 15.08 1.75 -13.52
CA TYR A 122 16.32 1.02 -13.25
C TYR A 122 17.55 1.62 -13.95
N PHE A 123 17.41 2.06 -15.21
CA PHE A 123 18.57 2.45 -16.03
C PHE A 123 19.17 3.81 -15.64
N ALA A 124 18.39 4.65 -14.97
CA ALA A 124 18.86 5.91 -14.43
C ALA A 124 19.95 5.70 -13.36
N SER A 125 19.81 4.70 -12.49
CA SER A 125 20.77 4.42 -11.42
C SER A 125 22.00 3.62 -11.87
N GLN A 126 21.91 2.87 -12.97
CA GLN A 126 23.07 2.16 -13.54
C GLN A 126 24.04 3.07 -14.32
N THR A 127 23.53 4.13 -14.94
CA THR A 127 24.36 5.07 -15.73
C THR A 127 24.96 6.18 -14.87
N ASN A 128 24.32 6.50 -13.75
CA ASN A 128 24.87 7.36 -12.72
C ASN A 128 24.36 6.90 -11.34
N PRO A 129 25.23 6.34 -10.47
CA PRO A 129 24.85 5.91 -9.12
C PRO A 129 24.29 7.03 -8.23
N ALA A 130 24.46 8.30 -8.62
CA ALA A 130 23.86 9.45 -7.95
C ALA A 130 22.40 9.73 -8.34
N ILE A 131 21.86 9.05 -9.38
CA ILE A 131 20.46 9.17 -9.78
C ILE A 131 19.62 8.12 -9.04
N PRO A 132 18.70 8.52 -8.15
CA PRO A 132 17.82 7.60 -7.44
C PRO A 132 16.94 6.77 -8.38
N ILE A 133 16.50 5.58 -7.92
CA ILE A 133 15.52 4.77 -8.66
C ILE A 133 14.24 5.59 -8.85
N GLY A 134 13.64 5.51 -10.04
CA GLY A 134 12.38 6.20 -10.35
C GLY A 134 12.52 7.58 -11.00
N GLN A 135 13.74 8.09 -11.17
CA GLN A 135 13.99 9.25 -12.03
C GLN A 135 14.13 8.78 -13.50
N VAL A 136 13.01 8.56 -14.18
CA VAL A 136 13.00 8.24 -15.61
C VAL A 136 13.24 9.52 -16.41
N PRO A 137 14.25 9.58 -17.29
CA PRO A 137 14.45 10.75 -18.16
C PRO A 137 13.17 11.02 -18.95
N SER A 138 12.69 12.26 -18.88
CA SER A 138 11.52 12.70 -19.63
C SER A 138 11.81 12.52 -21.12
N PRO A 139 11.02 11.73 -21.84
CA PRO A 139 11.23 11.51 -23.27
C PRO A 139 10.89 12.74 -24.11
N THR A 140 10.18 13.71 -23.53
CA THR A 140 9.77 14.97 -24.18
C THR A 140 10.59 16.17 -23.73
N THR A 141 11.27 16.08 -22.57
CA THR A 141 12.01 17.20 -21.99
C THR A 141 13.44 16.76 -21.63
N PRO A 142 14.42 17.01 -22.52
CA PRO A 142 15.82 16.65 -22.26
C PRO A 142 16.32 17.19 -20.93
N GLY A 143 16.80 16.31 -20.03
CA GLY A 143 17.32 16.66 -18.71
C GLY A 143 16.29 16.72 -17.57
N ALA A 144 14.98 16.59 -17.86
CA ALA A 144 13.95 16.45 -16.82
C ALA A 144 13.73 14.96 -16.48
N PHE A 145 13.19 14.68 -15.29
CA PHE A 145 12.82 13.32 -14.86
C PHE A 145 11.34 13.28 -14.46
N GLU A 146 10.63 12.22 -14.85
CA GLU A 146 9.20 12.05 -14.59
C GLU A 146 8.92 10.70 -13.96
N PHE A 147 8.11 10.69 -12.91
CA PHE A 147 7.53 9.46 -12.40
C PHE A 147 6.36 9.07 -13.30
N ARG A 148 6.26 7.78 -13.65
CA ARG A 148 5.25 7.28 -14.59
C ARG A 148 4.56 6.05 -14.02
N VAL A 149 3.27 5.92 -14.31
CA VAL A 149 2.46 4.75 -13.96
C VAL A 149 1.90 4.12 -15.23
N GLN A 150 1.69 2.80 -15.22
CA GLN A 150 1.04 2.12 -16.32
C GLN A 150 -0.47 2.42 -16.31
N ALA A 151 -0.96 3.02 -17.38
CA ALA A 151 -2.37 3.38 -17.52
C ALA A 151 -2.69 3.64 -19.00
N ASN A 152 -3.84 3.17 -19.49
CA ASN A 152 -4.34 3.57 -20.81
C ASN A 152 -5.21 4.82 -20.70
N THR A 153 -4.59 6.01 -20.76
CA THR A 153 -5.32 7.28 -20.67
C THR A 153 -5.73 7.83 -22.03
N THR A 154 -5.80 7.01 -23.09
CA THR A 154 -6.19 7.45 -24.45
C THR A 154 -7.52 8.20 -24.48
N ALA A 155 -8.50 7.74 -23.68
CA ALA A 155 -9.82 8.37 -23.57
C ALA A 155 -9.89 9.56 -22.58
N PHE A 156 -8.75 9.92 -21.97
CA PHE A 156 -8.67 10.87 -20.87
C PHE A 156 -7.60 11.94 -21.16
N PRO A 157 -7.86 12.85 -22.14
CA PRO A 157 -6.89 13.83 -22.61
C PRO A 157 -6.47 14.86 -21.56
N GLN A 158 -7.17 14.94 -20.41
CA GLN A 158 -6.77 15.77 -19.28
C GLN A 158 -5.45 15.33 -18.63
N PHE A 159 -4.96 14.12 -18.92
CA PHE A 159 -3.66 13.63 -18.45
C PHE A 159 -2.60 13.78 -19.55
N PRO A 160 -1.77 14.84 -19.51
CA PRO A 160 -0.75 15.06 -20.53
C PRO A 160 0.39 14.04 -20.43
N GLY A 161 1.16 13.89 -21.51
CA GLY A 161 2.37 13.07 -21.53
C GLY A 161 2.15 11.55 -21.61
N PHE A 162 0.90 11.10 -21.80
CA PHE A 162 0.60 9.70 -22.08
C PHE A 162 1.35 9.21 -23.31
N LEU A 163 2.08 8.11 -23.15
CA LEU A 163 2.71 7.39 -24.24
C LEU A 163 1.89 6.14 -24.53
N GLY A 164 1.24 6.11 -25.70
CA GLY A 164 0.55 4.93 -26.19
C GLY A 164 1.53 3.86 -26.69
N GLY A 165 1.05 2.95 -27.52
CA GLY A 165 1.88 1.92 -28.17
C GLY A 165 1.68 0.52 -27.63
N ASP A 166 2.55 -0.39 -28.07
CA ASP A 166 2.45 -1.81 -27.77
C ASP A 166 3.50 -2.22 -26.71
N ILE A 167 3.02 -2.71 -25.56
CA ILE A 167 3.87 -3.15 -24.43
C ILE A 167 4.75 -4.36 -24.78
N THR A 168 4.46 -5.07 -25.87
CA THR A 168 5.29 -6.17 -26.37
C THR A 168 6.53 -5.68 -27.11
N THR A 169 6.58 -4.40 -27.49
CA THR A 169 7.78 -3.78 -28.04
C THR A 169 8.79 -3.48 -26.92
N LYS A 170 10.07 -3.28 -27.29
CA LYS A 170 11.15 -3.01 -26.32
C LYS A 170 11.06 -1.62 -25.66
N ASP A 171 10.08 -0.78 -26.02
CA ASP A 171 9.91 0.51 -25.36
C ASP A 171 9.28 0.31 -23.98
N SER A 172 10.11 0.51 -22.96
CA SER A 172 9.78 0.43 -21.55
C SER A 172 8.71 1.41 -21.07
N LEU A 173 8.38 2.44 -21.85
CA LEU A 173 7.43 3.49 -21.48
C LEU A 173 6.06 3.42 -22.16
N ASN A 174 5.86 2.45 -23.05
CA ASN A 174 4.55 2.28 -23.68
C ASN A 174 3.45 2.03 -22.66
N MET A 175 2.28 2.63 -22.93
CA MET A 175 1.08 2.59 -22.09
C MET A 175 1.32 3.14 -20.69
N THR A 176 2.11 4.22 -20.58
CA THR A 176 2.36 4.92 -19.31
C THR A 176 2.04 6.40 -19.39
N VAL A 177 1.64 6.96 -18.26
CA VAL A 177 1.32 8.38 -18.08
C VAL A 177 2.15 8.95 -16.92
N PRO A 178 2.71 10.18 -17.07
CA PRO A 178 3.43 10.82 -15.98
C PRO A 178 2.50 11.31 -14.87
N TYR A 179 3.01 11.34 -13.65
CA TYR A 179 2.33 11.94 -12.50
C TYR A 179 3.28 12.84 -11.71
N ASP A 180 2.72 13.88 -11.11
CA ASP A 180 3.45 14.87 -10.33
C ASP A 180 3.48 14.48 -8.84
N VAL A 181 2.33 14.07 -8.30
CA VAL A 181 2.13 13.74 -6.88
C VAL A 181 1.69 12.28 -6.78
N GLU A 182 2.27 11.55 -5.83
CA GLU A 182 1.83 10.20 -5.47
C GLU A 182 1.34 10.18 -4.04
N ALA A 183 0.19 9.58 -3.81
CA ALA A 183 -0.30 9.22 -2.50
C ALA A 183 -0.44 7.71 -2.39
N LEU A 184 -0.06 7.17 -1.24
CA LEU A 184 -0.19 5.76 -0.92
C LEU A 184 -1.09 5.63 0.31
N TRP A 185 -2.23 5.01 0.11
CA TRP A 185 -3.25 4.73 1.11
C TRP A 185 -3.30 3.23 1.37
N VAL A 186 -2.82 2.81 2.53
CA VAL A 186 -2.98 1.44 3.00
C VAL A 186 -4.00 1.46 4.12
N PHE A 187 -5.22 1.04 3.81
CA PHE A 187 -6.29 0.94 4.79
C PHE A 187 -6.09 -0.30 5.62
N ASP A 188 -6.09 -0.15 6.94
CA ASP A 188 -5.94 -1.27 7.85
C ASP A 188 -6.86 -1.12 9.05
N ASP A 189 -7.17 -2.24 9.66
CA ASP A 189 -7.96 -2.36 10.87
C ASP A 189 -7.18 -3.15 11.94
N ARG A 190 -7.52 -2.94 13.21
CA ARG A 190 -7.04 -3.78 14.29
C ARG A 190 -8.18 -4.19 15.19
N ASP A 191 -8.40 -5.49 15.28
CA ASP A 191 -9.22 -6.12 16.30
C ASP A 191 -8.38 -6.37 17.56
N SER A 192 -8.71 -5.62 18.61
CA SER A 192 -8.00 -5.68 19.89
C SER A 192 -8.29 -6.96 20.67
N VAL A 193 -9.47 -7.56 20.48
CA VAL A 193 -9.86 -8.83 21.08
C VAL A 193 -8.83 -9.90 20.66
N TRP A 194 -8.41 -9.87 19.40
CA TRP A 194 -7.40 -10.79 18.88
C TRP A 194 -5.99 -10.58 19.44
N SER A 195 -5.52 -9.34 19.60
CA SER A 195 -4.19 -9.07 20.15
C SER A 195 -4.10 -9.29 21.65
N ASP A 196 -5.15 -8.95 22.39
CA ASP A 196 -5.15 -8.96 23.84
C ASP A 196 -5.29 -10.38 24.41
N PHE A 197 -5.93 -11.29 23.66
CA PHE A 197 -5.97 -12.72 23.99
C PHE A 197 -4.76 -13.52 23.50
N ALA A 198 -3.81 -12.88 22.84
CA ALA A 198 -2.60 -13.47 22.31
C ALA A 198 -1.35 -13.05 23.12
N PRO A 199 -1.18 -13.58 24.35
CA PRO A 199 -0.10 -13.14 25.24
C PRO A 199 1.29 -13.43 24.68
N ASP A 200 1.39 -14.34 23.71
CA ASP A 200 2.62 -14.62 23.00
C ASP A 200 2.39 -15.10 21.55
N PRO A 201 3.43 -15.02 20.70
CA PRO A 201 3.35 -15.41 19.30
C PRO A 201 3.00 -16.89 19.02
N ARG A 202 2.99 -17.77 20.04
CA ARG A 202 2.56 -19.18 19.95
C ARG A 202 1.12 -19.40 20.40
N ALA A 203 0.39 -18.37 20.82
CA ALA A 203 -1.01 -18.49 21.23
C ALA A 203 -1.87 -19.18 20.14
N PHE A 204 -1.48 -18.99 18.88
CA PHE A 204 -2.09 -19.56 17.67
C PHE A 204 -1.33 -20.77 17.13
N PHE A 205 -0.70 -21.55 18.00
CA PHE A 205 -0.24 -22.90 17.66
C PHE A 205 -1.15 -23.93 18.33
N PRO A 206 -1.43 -25.07 17.68
CA PRO A 206 -2.20 -26.12 18.31
C PRO A 206 -1.55 -26.55 19.63
N ARG A 207 -2.31 -26.52 20.72
CA ARG A 207 -1.81 -26.93 22.05
C ARG A 207 -1.38 -28.40 22.11
N ARG A 208 -1.76 -29.23 21.13
CA ARG A 208 -1.58 -30.70 21.15
C ARG A 208 -0.80 -31.28 19.95
N GLY A 209 -0.18 -30.44 19.12
CA GLY A 209 0.84 -30.85 18.13
C GLY A 209 0.61 -30.32 16.71
N ASN A 210 1.58 -30.57 15.81
CA ASN A 210 1.69 -29.86 14.54
C ASN A 210 0.97 -30.53 13.35
N ASN A 211 -0.01 -31.42 13.58
CA ASN A 211 -0.71 -32.15 12.50
C ASN A 211 -2.09 -31.50 12.23
N PRO A 212 -2.24 -30.73 11.14
CA PRO A 212 -3.51 -30.08 10.79
C PRO A 212 -4.65 -31.10 10.69
N GLY A 213 -5.82 -30.79 11.28
CA GLY A 213 -7.01 -31.65 11.22
C GLY A 213 -6.98 -32.92 12.09
N VAL A 214 -5.91 -33.18 12.85
CA VAL A 214 -5.78 -34.36 13.72
C VAL A 214 -5.70 -33.97 15.21
N ASN A 215 -4.99 -32.89 15.54
CA ASN A 215 -4.79 -32.43 16.92
C ASN A 215 -4.84 -30.89 17.07
N ASP A 216 -5.58 -30.23 16.19
CA ASP A 216 -5.74 -28.78 16.05
C ASP A 216 -6.76 -28.16 17.03
N ARG A 217 -6.85 -28.64 18.28
CA ARG A 217 -7.75 -28.02 19.28
C ARG A 217 -7.26 -26.61 19.64
N TRP A 218 -7.79 -25.63 18.92
CA TRP A 218 -7.70 -24.19 19.20
C TRP A 218 -8.43 -23.86 20.51
N ALA A 219 -8.05 -22.75 21.15
CA ALA A 219 -8.84 -22.23 22.26
C ALA A 219 -10.25 -21.85 21.73
N PRO A 220 -11.35 -22.06 22.50
CA PRO A 220 -12.66 -21.54 22.13
C PRO A 220 -12.65 -20.01 22.01
N GLY A 221 -13.34 -19.43 21.02
CA GLY A 221 -13.47 -17.98 20.86
C GLY A 221 -12.29 -17.28 20.15
N PHE A 222 -11.55 -18.02 19.33
CA PHE A 222 -10.21 -17.63 18.85
C PHE A 222 -10.14 -17.31 17.35
N PHE A 223 -11.28 -17.14 16.68
CA PHE A 223 -11.36 -16.78 15.25
C PHE A 223 -11.66 -15.28 15.10
N ASN A 224 -11.15 -14.64 14.05
CA ASN A 224 -11.39 -13.22 13.77
C ASN A 224 -12.91 -13.00 13.66
N ASP A 225 -13.46 -12.15 14.53
CA ASP A 225 -14.90 -11.87 14.58
C ASP A 225 -15.30 -10.71 13.65
N PHE A 226 -14.31 -10.12 12.97
CA PHE A 226 -14.40 -8.98 12.07
C PHE A 226 -14.99 -7.75 12.78
N ASN A 227 -14.66 -7.57 14.06
CA ASN A 227 -15.10 -6.43 14.85
C ASN A 227 -13.90 -5.61 15.34
N ALA A 228 -13.21 -4.97 14.38
CA ALA A 228 -12.09 -4.09 14.68
C ALA A 228 -12.46 -2.91 15.60
N ASP A 229 -11.47 -2.45 16.36
CA ASP A 229 -11.59 -1.32 17.30
C ASP A 229 -10.69 -0.12 16.92
N TYR A 230 -9.71 -0.33 16.03
CA TYR A 230 -8.77 0.68 15.58
C TYR A 230 -8.62 0.66 14.06
N TRP A 231 -8.42 1.81 13.44
CA TRP A 231 -8.36 1.95 11.99
C TRP A 231 -7.25 2.91 11.58
N PHE A 232 -6.54 2.53 10.52
CA PHE A 232 -5.34 3.23 10.09
C PHE A 232 -5.38 3.51 8.59
N VAL A 233 -4.72 4.61 8.19
CA VAL A 233 -4.38 4.87 6.80
C VAL A 233 -2.87 5.06 6.72
N THR A 234 -2.18 4.10 6.11
CA THR A 234 -0.72 4.10 5.96
C THR A 234 -0.02 4.29 7.31
N GLY A 235 -0.53 3.60 8.33
CA GLY A 235 0.05 3.58 9.68
C GLY A 235 -0.28 4.79 10.54
N VAL A 236 -1.02 5.75 9.98
CA VAL A 236 -1.54 6.90 10.72
C VAL A 236 -2.91 6.52 11.27
N ASP A 237 -3.07 6.69 12.57
CA ASP A 237 -4.34 6.44 13.26
C ASP A 237 -5.41 7.40 12.75
N SER A 238 -6.59 6.86 12.47
CA SER A 238 -7.78 7.62 12.13
C SER A 238 -8.46 8.11 13.41
N ASP A 239 -7.82 9.08 14.06
CA ASP A 239 -8.19 9.56 15.39
C ASP A 239 -9.60 10.19 15.39
N PRO A 240 -10.58 9.58 16.11
CA PRO A 240 -11.94 10.11 16.19
C PRO A 240 -12.05 11.33 17.09
N SER A 241 -11.13 11.53 18.04
CA SER A 241 -11.16 12.65 18.99
C SER A 241 -10.99 14.01 18.31
N VAL A 242 -10.39 14.02 17.12
CA VAL A 242 -10.25 15.20 16.26
C VAL A 242 -11.60 15.70 15.74
N ILE A 243 -12.56 14.79 15.54
CA ILE A 243 -13.89 15.10 15.02
C ILE A 243 -14.92 15.19 16.16
N ASP A 244 -14.87 14.25 17.09
CA ASP A 244 -15.71 14.20 18.28
C ASP A 244 -14.86 13.89 19.52
N PRO A 245 -14.50 14.91 20.33
CA PRO A 245 -13.68 14.74 21.53
C PRO A 245 -14.31 13.82 22.61
N GLY A 246 -15.60 13.50 22.51
CA GLY A 246 -16.31 12.56 23.39
C GLY A 246 -16.45 11.15 22.81
N ALA A 247 -15.78 10.87 21.69
CA ALA A 247 -15.92 9.63 20.96
C ALA A 247 -15.55 8.38 21.77
N VAL A 248 -16.33 7.31 21.60
CA VAL A 248 -16.08 5.98 22.18
C VAL A 248 -16.08 4.97 21.03
N ALA A 249 -15.12 4.05 20.96
CA ALA A 249 -15.07 3.05 19.89
C ALA A 249 -16.45 2.36 19.67
N GLY A 250 -16.94 2.35 18.43
CA GLY A 250 -18.21 1.72 18.09
C GLY A 250 -18.58 1.87 16.60
N PRO A 251 -19.69 1.27 16.15
CA PRO A 251 -20.13 1.32 14.76
C PRO A 251 -20.50 2.73 14.30
N GLY A 252 -19.97 3.16 13.16
CA GLY A 252 -20.30 4.45 12.54
C GLY A 252 -19.49 5.64 13.06
N PHE A 253 -18.40 5.39 13.80
CA PHE A 253 -17.50 6.44 14.26
C PHE A 253 -16.75 7.11 13.10
N MET A 254 -16.34 8.35 13.32
CA MET A 254 -15.65 9.14 12.30
C MET A 254 -14.31 9.65 12.83
N GLY A 255 -13.24 9.32 12.11
CA GLY A 255 -11.89 9.81 12.34
C GLY A 255 -11.36 10.59 11.16
N ARG A 256 -10.20 11.23 11.37
CA ARG A 256 -9.57 12.06 10.34
C ARG A 256 -8.06 11.90 10.34
N ILE A 257 -7.51 11.74 9.13
CA ILE A 257 -6.08 11.83 8.89
C ILE A 257 -5.64 13.30 8.92
N PRO A 258 -4.57 13.65 9.67
CA PRO A 258 -4.01 15.00 9.65
C PRO A 258 -3.58 15.46 8.25
N PRO A 259 -3.63 16.77 7.94
CA PRO A 259 -3.08 17.30 6.70
C PRO A 259 -1.55 17.25 6.70
N ASP A 260 -0.95 17.45 5.52
CA ASP A 260 0.50 17.62 5.32
C ASP A 260 1.38 16.43 5.71
N LEU A 261 0.80 15.22 5.77
CA LEU A 261 1.50 13.98 6.06
C LEU A 261 2.16 13.36 4.83
N LEU A 262 3.42 12.97 5.01
CA LEU A 262 4.27 12.30 4.03
C LEU A 262 4.73 10.95 4.58
N ILE A 263 4.97 9.99 3.68
CA ILE A 263 5.70 8.78 4.01
C ILE A 263 7.19 9.13 4.12
N PRO A 264 7.85 8.84 5.24
CA PRO A 264 9.29 9.07 5.38
C PRO A 264 10.09 8.48 4.21
N SER A 265 10.99 9.26 3.64
CA SER A 265 11.78 8.85 2.46
C SER A 265 12.57 7.55 2.69
N GLY A 266 13.08 7.34 3.92
CA GLY A 266 13.76 6.09 4.31
C GLY A 266 12.87 4.83 4.24
N LEU A 267 11.53 4.99 4.22
CA LEU A 267 10.57 3.90 4.07
C LEU A 267 10.23 3.57 2.62
N ASN A 268 10.77 4.30 1.65
CA ASN A 268 10.59 4.02 0.24
C ASN A 268 11.90 3.47 -0.31
N SER A 269 12.02 2.15 -0.46
CA SER A 269 13.27 1.47 -0.79
C SER A 269 13.88 2.04 -2.09
N GLY A 270 14.91 2.88 -1.95
CA GLY A 270 15.62 3.46 -3.10
C GLY A 270 14.90 4.63 -3.79
N VAL A 271 13.76 5.11 -3.28
CA VAL A 271 13.10 6.33 -3.77
C VAL A 271 13.16 7.40 -2.69
N GLY A 272 14.38 7.91 -2.48
CA GLY A 272 14.52 9.30 -2.13
C GLY A 272 14.28 10.08 -3.41
N ARG A 273 13.14 10.77 -3.54
CA ARG A 273 13.05 11.90 -4.48
C ARG A 273 14.07 12.94 -3.95
N VAL A 274 15.31 12.79 -4.43
CA VAL A 274 16.55 13.51 -4.06
C VAL A 274 17.02 13.33 -2.60
N ILE A 275 18.06 12.51 -2.39
CA ILE A 275 18.88 12.60 -1.18
C ILE A 275 19.61 13.96 -1.23
N GLY A 276 19.18 14.92 -0.41
CA GLY A 276 19.80 16.25 -0.28
C GLY A 276 18.89 17.44 -0.60
N GLU A 277 17.81 17.26 -1.37
CA GLU A 277 16.82 18.32 -1.66
C GLU A 277 15.43 17.99 -1.09
N ALA A 278 15.13 16.75 -0.68
CA ALA A 278 13.78 16.37 -0.26
C ALA A 278 13.18 17.13 0.95
N ALA A 279 14.00 17.87 1.71
CA ALA A 279 13.52 18.59 2.89
C ALA A 279 12.67 19.84 2.57
N ASP A 280 12.75 20.40 1.35
CA ASP A 280 12.04 21.62 0.96
C ASP A 280 10.97 21.44 -0.14
N ARG A 281 10.80 20.21 -0.66
CA ARG A 281 9.86 19.86 -1.75
C ARG A 281 8.93 18.70 -1.36
N PRO A 282 7.91 18.92 -0.51
CA PRO A 282 7.00 17.87 -0.02
C PRO A 282 6.11 17.24 -1.12
N GLU A 283 5.85 17.96 -2.21
CA GLU A 283 5.24 17.41 -3.42
C GLU A 283 6.10 16.32 -4.08
N LEU A 284 7.41 16.36 -3.78
CA LEU A 284 8.38 15.36 -4.13
C LEU A 284 8.47 14.20 -3.12
N GLN A 285 7.49 13.91 -2.28
CA GLN A 285 7.49 12.68 -1.49
C GLN A 285 6.17 11.94 -1.66
N THR A 286 6.15 10.62 -1.43
CA THR A 286 4.89 9.88 -1.40
C THR A 286 4.08 10.37 -0.22
N GLN A 287 2.87 10.84 -0.48
CA GLN A 287 2.03 11.51 0.51
C GLN A 287 1.02 10.54 1.13
N ILE A 288 0.50 10.89 2.30
CA ILE A 288 -0.66 10.22 2.91
C ILE A 288 -1.88 11.13 2.72
N SER A 289 -1.81 12.37 3.21
CA SER A 289 -2.74 13.44 2.83
C SER A 289 -2.27 14.12 1.55
N ILE A 290 -3.17 14.41 0.62
CA ILE A 290 -2.79 14.95 -0.69
C ILE A 290 -2.67 16.46 -0.63
N ASN A 291 -1.54 17.00 -1.06
CA ASN A 291 -1.25 18.41 -1.27
C ASN A 291 -0.63 18.63 -2.65
N ALA A 292 -1.32 19.39 -3.50
CA ALA A 292 -0.90 19.62 -4.87
C ALA A 292 -1.32 21.00 -5.39
N PRO A 293 -0.43 21.77 -6.03
CA PRO A 293 -0.83 22.96 -6.79
C PRO A 293 -1.78 22.63 -7.94
N VAL A 294 -2.54 23.62 -8.41
CA VAL A 294 -3.31 23.50 -9.66
C VAL A 294 -2.40 23.08 -10.81
N GLY A 295 -2.93 22.27 -11.72
CA GLY A 295 -2.16 21.79 -12.85
C GLY A 295 -1.14 20.69 -12.51
N LYS A 296 -1.42 19.87 -11.50
CA LYS A 296 -0.73 18.61 -11.16
C LYS A 296 -1.58 17.37 -11.42
N THR A 297 -0.95 16.31 -11.90
CA THR A 297 -1.53 14.98 -12.06
C THR A 297 -1.21 14.20 -10.79
N VAL A 298 -2.26 13.76 -10.10
CA VAL A 298 -2.14 13.04 -8.83
C VAL A 298 -2.46 11.57 -9.05
N LEU A 299 -1.56 10.71 -8.59
CA LEU A 299 -1.74 9.27 -8.50
C LEU A 299 -2.06 8.88 -7.06
N VAL A 300 -3.17 8.18 -6.85
CA VAL A 300 -3.50 7.58 -5.56
C VAL A 300 -3.48 6.07 -5.70
N ARG A 301 -2.69 5.42 -4.85
CA ARG A 301 -2.58 3.96 -4.75
C ARG A 301 -3.25 3.53 -3.46
N ALA A 302 -4.34 2.78 -3.56
CA ALA A 302 -5.14 2.36 -2.41
C ALA A 302 -5.13 0.83 -2.27
N LEU A 303 -4.69 0.34 -1.11
CA LEU A 303 -4.69 -1.06 -0.71
C LEU A 303 -5.68 -1.24 0.44
N ASN A 304 -6.57 -2.21 0.33
CA ASN A 304 -7.29 -2.73 1.48
C ASN A 304 -6.45 -3.82 2.15
N ALA A 305 -5.71 -3.44 3.19
CA ALA A 305 -5.02 -4.36 4.11
C ALA A 305 -5.86 -4.64 5.37
N ALA A 306 -7.07 -4.10 5.49
CA ALA A 306 -7.98 -4.45 6.55
C ALA A 306 -8.57 -5.84 6.33
N TYR A 307 -8.93 -6.52 7.41
CA TYR A 307 -9.79 -7.70 7.32
C TYR A 307 -11.24 -7.31 7.00
N ASP A 308 -11.63 -6.06 7.12
CA ASP A 308 -12.91 -5.52 6.65
C ASP A 308 -12.96 -5.22 5.14
N ASN A 309 -14.18 -5.10 4.58
CA ASN A 309 -14.36 -4.46 3.28
C ASN A 309 -14.14 -2.96 3.43
N VAL A 310 -13.57 -2.33 2.41
CA VAL A 310 -13.42 -0.87 2.40
C VAL A 310 -14.23 -0.28 1.27
N ARG A 311 -14.95 0.81 1.57
CA ARG A 311 -15.66 1.63 0.61
C ARG A 311 -15.03 3.01 0.54
N VAL A 312 -14.57 3.40 -0.64
CA VAL A 312 -13.88 4.68 -0.88
C VAL A 312 -14.77 5.60 -1.72
N THR A 313 -14.89 6.85 -1.29
CA THR A 313 -15.61 7.91 -2.01
C THR A 313 -14.69 9.11 -2.20
N PHE A 314 -14.51 9.54 -3.45
CA PHE A 314 -13.80 10.79 -3.75
C PHE A 314 -14.79 11.95 -3.85
N PRO A 315 -14.40 13.18 -3.45
CA PRO A 315 -15.31 14.33 -3.50
C PRO A 315 -15.52 14.88 -4.92
N PHE A 316 -14.74 14.42 -5.89
CA PHE A 316 -14.77 14.80 -7.30
C PHE A 316 -14.44 13.60 -8.18
N ASP A 317 -14.62 13.76 -9.49
CA ASP A 317 -14.36 12.71 -10.48
C ASP A 317 -12.89 12.27 -10.46
N VAL A 318 -12.65 10.97 -10.36
CA VAL A 318 -11.33 10.34 -10.54
C VAL A 318 -11.41 9.27 -11.63
N VAL A 319 -10.27 8.92 -12.21
CA VAL A 319 -10.18 7.85 -13.20
C VAL A 319 -9.53 6.63 -12.58
N VAL A 320 -10.27 5.53 -12.45
CA VAL A 320 -9.73 4.25 -12.00
C VAL A 320 -8.91 3.65 -13.14
N ILE A 321 -7.61 3.51 -12.92
CA ILE A 321 -6.64 3.09 -13.95
C ILE A 321 -6.11 1.67 -13.74
N SER A 322 -6.19 1.13 -12.53
CA SER A 322 -5.70 -0.21 -12.22
C SER A 322 -6.56 -0.90 -11.18
N TRP A 323 -6.62 -2.23 -11.28
CA TRP A 323 -7.17 -3.13 -10.27
C TRP A 323 -6.19 -4.27 -10.03
N ASP A 324 -5.89 -4.56 -8.76
CA ASP A 324 -4.98 -5.61 -8.28
C ASP A 324 -3.62 -5.66 -8.97
N GLY A 325 -3.02 -4.48 -9.17
CA GLY A 325 -1.70 -4.34 -9.77
C GLY A 325 -1.68 -4.56 -11.28
N ARG A 326 -2.85 -4.56 -11.95
CA ARG A 326 -2.94 -4.62 -13.42
C ARG A 326 -3.62 -3.37 -13.95
N ALA A 327 -2.96 -2.67 -14.85
CA ALA A 327 -3.54 -1.51 -15.51
C ALA A 327 -4.72 -1.92 -16.41
N LEU A 328 -5.82 -1.18 -16.32
CA LEU A 328 -7.00 -1.38 -17.16
C LEU A 328 -6.76 -0.79 -18.55
N GLY A 329 -7.31 -1.42 -19.59
CA GLY A 329 -7.15 -1.01 -20.98
C GLY A 329 -5.76 -1.26 -21.55
N VAL A 330 -4.88 -1.98 -20.85
CA VAL A 330 -3.50 -2.24 -21.28
C VAL A 330 -3.35 -3.70 -21.75
N PRO A 331 -2.63 -3.96 -22.87
CA PRO A 331 -2.39 -5.33 -23.32
C PRO A 331 -1.73 -6.22 -22.25
N PRO A 332 -2.04 -7.53 -22.24
CA PRO A 332 -2.84 -8.26 -23.22
C PRO A 332 -4.36 -8.14 -22.99
N PHE A 333 -4.80 -7.56 -21.87
CA PHE A 333 -6.21 -7.57 -21.47
C PHE A 333 -6.99 -6.31 -21.88
N GLY A 334 -6.36 -5.38 -22.59
CA GLY A 334 -6.96 -4.08 -22.94
C GLY A 334 -8.21 -4.13 -23.83
N ASN A 335 -8.53 -5.30 -24.41
CA ASN A 335 -9.78 -5.51 -25.14
C ASN A 335 -10.96 -5.90 -24.23
N TYR A 336 -10.69 -6.30 -22.99
CA TYR A 336 -11.69 -6.84 -22.05
C TYR A 336 -12.01 -5.88 -20.90
N ASN A 337 -11.17 -4.87 -20.69
CA ASN A 337 -11.35 -3.86 -19.66
C ASN A 337 -10.82 -2.52 -20.16
N ARG A 338 -11.19 -1.44 -19.45
CA ARG A 338 -10.73 -0.07 -19.74
C ARG A 338 -10.77 0.75 -18.46
N PRO A 339 -9.93 1.79 -18.33
CA PRO A 339 -10.08 2.75 -17.27
C PRO A 339 -11.44 3.44 -17.36
N PHE A 340 -11.99 3.82 -16.22
CA PHE A 340 -13.31 4.40 -16.13
C PHE A 340 -13.34 5.53 -15.11
N VAL A 341 -14.27 6.48 -15.30
CA VAL A 341 -14.50 7.55 -14.33
C VAL A 341 -15.30 6.97 -13.16
N LEU A 342 -14.80 7.18 -11.94
CA LEU A 342 -15.57 7.10 -10.71
C LEU A 342 -16.05 8.52 -10.39
N PRO A 343 -17.35 8.83 -10.56
CA PRO A 343 -17.84 10.18 -10.34
C PRO A 343 -17.68 10.64 -8.88
N GLY A 344 -17.52 11.94 -8.68
CA GLY A 344 -17.50 12.54 -7.35
C GLY A 344 -18.75 12.18 -6.55
N GLY A 345 -18.57 11.79 -5.28
CA GLY A 345 -19.65 11.34 -4.40
C GLY A 345 -20.15 9.92 -4.66
N VAL A 346 -19.68 9.23 -5.70
CA VAL A 346 -19.97 7.81 -5.94
C VAL A 346 -18.88 6.97 -5.27
N SER A 347 -19.31 5.98 -4.50
CA SER A 347 -18.41 5.11 -3.77
C SER A 347 -18.06 3.85 -4.56
N ILE A 348 -16.88 3.30 -4.29
CA ILE A 348 -16.45 1.98 -4.77
C ILE A 348 -16.06 1.13 -3.57
N THR A 349 -16.63 -0.07 -3.48
CA THR A 349 -16.37 -1.02 -2.38
C THR A 349 -15.50 -2.17 -2.88
N TYR A 350 -14.50 -2.55 -2.10
CA TYR A 350 -13.65 -3.70 -2.42
C TYR A 350 -13.13 -4.43 -1.18
N SER A 351 -12.89 -5.72 -1.37
CA SER A 351 -12.54 -6.66 -0.31
C SER A 351 -11.08 -6.56 0.13
N VAL A 352 -10.80 -7.22 1.24
CA VAL A 352 -9.43 -7.49 1.73
C VAL A 352 -8.50 -7.91 0.59
N ALA A 353 -7.26 -7.44 0.68
CA ALA A 353 -6.15 -7.68 -0.25
C ALA A 353 -6.33 -7.11 -1.67
N ARG A 354 -7.42 -6.39 -1.97
CA ARG A 354 -7.58 -5.71 -3.26
C ARG A 354 -6.83 -4.39 -3.29
N ARG A 355 -6.36 -4.02 -4.48
CA ARG A 355 -5.67 -2.76 -4.74
C ARG A 355 -6.35 -2.01 -5.88
N MET A 356 -6.44 -0.71 -5.74
CA MET A 356 -6.94 0.19 -6.76
C MET A 356 -5.93 1.32 -6.95
N GLU A 357 -5.73 1.72 -8.20
CA GLU A 357 -4.99 2.95 -8.51
C GLU A 357 -5.92 3.90 -9.27
N VAL A 358 -5.91 5.18 -8.88
CA VAL A 358 -6.70 6.22 -9.54
C VAL A 358 -5.84 7.41 -9.92
N LEU A 359 -6.23 8.11 -10.99
CA LEU A 359 -5.67 9.38 -11.41
C LEU A 359 -6.71 10.49 -11.35
N PHE A 360 -6.27 11.68 -10.97
CA PHE A 360 -7.04 12.90 -11.20
C PHE A 360 -6.12 14.09 -11.49
N ARG A 361 -6.70 15.12 -12.08
CA ARG A 361 -6.01 16.36 -12.44
C ARG A 361 -6.49 17.46 -11.51
N THR A 362 -5.57 18.11 -10.79
CA THR A 362 -5.93 19.29 -9.98
C THR A 362 -6.30 20.45 -10.90
N THR A 363 -7.46 21.05 -10.70
CA THR A 363 -7.94 22.21 -11.46
C THR A 363 -8.27 23.36 -10.52
N ALA A 364 -8.45 24.56 -11.06
CA ALA A 364 -8.84 25.73 -10.26
C ALA A 364 -10.17 25.54 -9.50
N LEU A 365 -11.06 24.66 -10.00
CA LEU A 365 -12.32 24.33 -9.33
C LEU A 365 -12.13 23.50 -8.06
N LEU A 366 -10.96 22.87 -7.90
CA LEU A 366 -10.65 22.03 -6.74
C LEU A 366 -9.89 22.79 -5.64
N ILE A 367 -9.54 24.06 -5.84
CA ILE A 367 -8.80 24.88 -4.86
C ILE A 367 -9.50 24.84 -3.50
N GLY A 368 -8.71 24.60 -2.45
CA GLY A 368 -9.18 24.38 -1.08
C GLY A 368 -8.95 22.95 -0.62
N THR A 369 -9.39 22.64 0.60
CA THR A 369 -9.31 21.30 1.18
C THR A 369 -10.66 20.59 1.07
N GLN A 370 -10.65 19.44 0.41
CA GLN A 370 -11.76 18.51 0.32
C GLN A 370 -11.36 17.18 0.98
N PHE A 371 -12.30 16.25 1.15
CA PHE A 371 -12.03 14.98 1.82
C PHE A 371 -12.45 13.81 0.95
N ALA A 372 -11.54 12.84 0.79
CA ALA A 372 -11.95 11.49 0.45
C ALA A 372 -12.48 10.81 1.71
N THR A 373 -13.54 10.03 1.55
CA THR A 373 -14.17 9.27 2.63
C THR A 373 -13.85 7.79 2.45
N VAL A 374 -13.41 7.14 3.53
CA VAL A 374 -13.09 5.71 3.57
C VAL A 374 -13.92 5.06 4.67
N GLU A 375 -14.85 4.21 4.30
CA GLU A 375 -15.74 3.49 5.21
C GLU A 375 -15.26 2.04 5.36
N PHE A 376 -15.00 1.61 6.59
CA PHE A 376 -14.68 0.23 6.95
C PHE A 376 -15.98 -0.52 7.25
N ILE A 377 -16.22 -1.60 6.51
CA ILE A 377 -17.49 -2.31 6.49
C ILE A 377 -17.23 -3.77 6.84
N ARG A 378 -17.86 -4.21 7.92
CA ARG A 378 -17.76 -5.58 8.41
C ARG A 378 -18.19 -6.57 7.35
N ASN A 379 -17.36 -7.57 7.10
CA ASN A 379 -17.58 -8.53 5.99
C ASN A 379 -18.86 -9.37 6.10
N HIS A 380 -19.24 -9.78 7.31
CA HIS A 380 -20.25 -10.82 7.46
C HIS A 380 -21.70 -10.31 7.47
N ASP A 381 -21.93 -9.08 7.92
CA ASP A 381 -23.26 -8.46 8.05
C ASP A 381 -23.38 -7.10 7.34
N GLY A 382 -22.28 -6.54 6.83
CA GLY A 382 -22.26 -5.25 6.15
C GLY A 382 -22.38 -4.04 7.09
N ALA A 383 -22.17 -4.22 8.40
CA ALA A 383 -22.19 -3.12 9.35
C ALA A 383 -21.07 -2.11 9.06
N LEU A 384 -21.40 -0.82 9.07
CA LEU A 384 -20.40 0.24 9.03
C LEU A 384 -19.69 0.29 10.40
N LEU A 385 -18.39 0.09 10.40
CA LEU A 385 -17.56 0.10 11.60
C LEU A 385 -16.97 1.47 11.85
N HIS A 386 -16.30 2.04 10.85
CA HIS A 386 -15.62 3.33 10.96
C HIS A 386 -15.61 4.09 9.65
N THR A 387 -15.55 5.41 9.74
CA THR A 387 -15.39 6.33 8.61
C THR A 387 -14.14 7.17 8.82
N THR A 388 -13.22 7.15 7.86
CA THR A 388 -12.01 7.97 7.86
C THR A 388 -12.08 9.04 6.78
N LEU A 389 -11.82 10.29 7.17
CA LEU A 389 -11.65 11.40 6.24
C LEU A 389 -10.16 11.63 5.93
N ILE A 390 -9.81 11.59 4.64
CA ILE A 390 -8.45 11.86 4.16
C ILE A 390 -8.44 13.20 3.42
N PRO A 391 -7.67 14.21 3.88
CA PRO A 391 -7.65 15.51 3.25
C PRO A 391 -6.96 15.49 1.87
N ILE A 392 -7.56 16.22 0.94
CA ILE A 392 -7.04 16.56 -0.39
C ILE A 392 -7.07 18.08 -0.52
N THR A 393 -5.90 18.71 -0.44
CA THR A 393 -5.73 20.16 -0.55
C THR A 393 -5.14 20.52 -1.90
N VAL A 394 -5.86 21.36 -2.64
CA VAL A 394 -5.36 21.97 -3.88
C VAL A 394 -5.05 23.44 -3.64
N THR A 395 -3.82 23.86 -3.94
CA THR A 395 -3.39 25.26 -3.83
C THR A 395 -3.38 25.95 -5.18
N ALA A 396 -3.53 27.27 -5.20
CA ALA A 396 -3.50 28.08 -6.41
C ALA A 396 -2.19 27.97 -7.20
#